data_AF-A0A2V8VCT1-F1
#
_entry.id   AF-A0A2V8VCT1-F1
#
_cell.length_a   1.000
_cell.length_b   1.000
_cell.length_c   1.000
_cell.angle_alpha   90.00
_cell.angle_beta   90.00
_cell.angle_gamma   90.00
#
_symmetry.space_group_name_H-M   'P 1'
#
loop_
_entity.id
_entity.type
_entity.pdbx_description
1 polymer ?
#
loop_
_entity_poly.entity_id
_entity_poly.type
_entity_poly.pdbx_seq_one_letter_code
_entity_poly.pdbx_strand_id
1 'polypeptide(L)'
;MKRGLLSTGLLVAALVNADPLTITFSGTGSGSIGGNSYNSAAFTFTFESDTNLITTPTCCATVFTTPGGTPATFWIAGIGSGTFMGDQAVFANPSPNELAVGIWHY
;
A
#
# COMPACT_ATOMS: atom_id res chain seq x y z
N MET A 1 6.92 -37.55 44.00
CA MET A 1 5.87 -36.62 43.52
C MET A 1 6.53 -35.32 43.08
N LYS A 2 6.64 -35.06 41.77
CA LYS A 2 7.27 -33.85 41.20
C LYS A 2 6.16 -32.82 40.94
N ARG A 3 6.22 -31.65 41.60
CA ARG A 3 5.28 -30.54 41.42
C ARG A 3 5.64 -29.77 40.15
N GLY A 4 4.79 -29.82 39.14
CA GLY A 4 4.91 -28.98 37.94
C GLY A 4 4.42 -27.57 38.25
N LEU A 5 5.28 -26.57 38.04
CA LEU A 5 4.85 -25.17 38.00
C LEU A 5 4.16 -24.93 36.65
N LEU A 6 2.89 -24.54 36.69
CA LEU A 6 2.17 -23.99 35.54
C LEU A 6 2.43 -22.47 35.53
N SER A 7 3.30 -22.01 34.62
CA SER A 7 3.52 -20.58 34.40
C SER A 7 2.43 -20.05 33.47
N THR A 8 1.50 -19.26 34.00
CA THR A 8 0.52 -18.51 33.21
C THR A 8 1.23 -17.29 32.63
N GLY A 9 1.64 -17.36 31.36
CA GLY A 9 2.23 -16.23 30.64
C GLY A 9 1.18 -15.16 30.33
N LEU A 10 1.36 -13.95 30.86
CA LEU A 10 0.55 -12.78 30.50
C LEU A 10 1.02 -12.29 29.12
N LEU A 11 0.23 -12.55 28.08
CA LEU A 11 0.40 -11.93 26.76
C LEU A 11 -0.04 -10.47 26.85
N VAL A 12 0.92 -9.57 26.99
CA VAL A 12 0.69 -8.13 26.80
C VAL A 12 0.65 -7.88 25.30
N ALA A 13 -0.55 -7.92 24.71
CA ALA A 13 -0.76 -7.36 23.39
C ALA A 13 -0.71 -5.83 23.52
N ALA A 14 0.38 -5.21 23.08
CA ALA A 14 0.44 -3.76 22.98
C ALA A 14 -0.61 -3.31 21.94
N LEU A 15 -1.56 -2.49 22.38
CA LEU A 15 -2.49 -1.78 21.49
C LEU A 15 -1.65 -0.78 20.68
N VAL A 16 -1.18 -1.18 19.49
CA VAL A 16 -0.57 -0.24 18.56
C VAL A 16 -1.69 0.66 18.04
N ASN A 17 -1.59 1.97 18.27
CA ASN A 17 -2.45 2.96 17.61
C ASN A 17 -1.89 3.14 16.19
N ALA A 18 -2.29 2.21 15.34
CA ALA A 18 -2.14 2.27 13.91
C ALA A 18 -3.17 3.26 13.38
N ASP A 19 -2.74 4.41 12.84
CA ASP A 19 -3.63 5.36 12.17
C ASP A 19 -3.81 4.91 10.71
N PRO A 20 -5.03 4.48 10.32
CA PRO A 20 -5.29 4.03 8.96
C PRO A 20 -4.94 5.13 7.95
N LEU A 21 -4.19 4.76 6.92
CA LEU A 21 -3.79 5.63 5.83
C LEU A 21 -4.40 5.15 4.52
N THR A 22 -5.37 5.90 4.01
CA THR A 22 -5.95 5.68 2.69
C THR A 22 -5.31 6.61 1.67
N ILE A 23 -4.78 6.05 0.57
CA ILE A 23 -4.14 6.80 -0.51
C ILE A 23 -4.90 6.57 -1.81
N THR A 24 -5.37 7.65 -2.44
CA THR A 24 -6.17 7.57 -3.67
C THR A 24 -5.45 8.22 -4.85
N PHE A 25 -5.32 7.46 -5.94
CA PHE A 25 -4.91 7.97 -7.25
C PHE A 25 -6.12 8.00 -8.17
N SER A 26 -6.47 9.17 -8.69
CA SER A 26 -7.55 9.32 -9.66
C SER A 26 -7.10 10.14 -10.85
N GLY A 27 -7.57 9.77 -12.04
CA GLY A 27 -7.24 10.48 -13.26
C GLY A 27 -7.83 9.82 -14.50
N THR A 28 -7.27 10.16 -15.66
CA THR A 28 -7.59 9.53 -16.94
C THR A 28 -6.36 8.83 -17.49
N GLY A 29 -6.50 7.60 -17.95
CA GLY A 29 -5.38 6.79 -18.44
C GLY A 29 -5.78 5.79 -19.52
N SER A 30 -4.78 5.14 -20.08
CA SER A 30 -4.93 4.08 -21.10
C SER A 30 -4.09 2.88 -20.70
N GLY A 31 -4.54 1.68 -21.06
CA GLY A 31 -3.85 0.44 -20.70
C GLY A 31 -4.67 -0.80 -21.01
N SER A 32 -4.37 -1.91 -20.34
CA SER A 32 -5.16 -3.14 -20.43
C SER A 32 -5.20 -3.90 -19.10
N ILE A 33 -6.33 -4.57 -18.83
CA ILE A 33 -6.51 -5.47 -17.68
C ILE A 33 -7.14 -6.76 -18.18
N GLY A 34 -6.52 -7.90 -17.87
CA GLY A 34 -7.05 -9.22 -18.24
C GLY A 34 -7.29 -9.39 -19.75
N GLY A 35 -6.50 -8.70 -20.58
CA GLY A 35 -6.66 -8.69 -22.04
C GLY A 35 -7.66 -7.66 -22.59
N ASN A 36 -8.44 -6.98 -21.74
CA ASN A 36 -9.33 -5.89 -22.15
C ASN A 36 -8.59 -4.56 -22.13
N SER A 37 -8.49 -3.91 -23.28
CA SER A 37 -7.89 -2.58 -23.37
C SER A 37 -8.88 -1.48 -23.01
N TYR A 38 -8.36 -0.39 -22.47
CA TYR A 38 -9.08 0.86 -22.23
C TYR A 38 -8.24 2.03 -22.74
N ASN A 39 -8.91 3.08 -23.20
CA ASN A 39 -8.26 4.27 -23.74
C ASN A 39 -8.91 5.53 -23.19
N SER A 40 -8.10 6.43 -22.62
CA SER A 40 -8.56 7.69 -22.02
C SER A 40 -9.73 7.48 -21.04
N ALA A 41 -9.67 6.39 -20.27
CA ALA A 41 -10.69 6.04 -19.30
C ALA A 41 -10.38 6.67 -17.94
N ALA A 42 -11.42 7.13 -17.25
CA ALA A 42 -11.29 7.53 -15.87
C ALA A 42 -10.91 6.32 -15.00
N PHE A 43 -10.00 6.52 -14.06
CA PHE A 43 -9.57 5.49 -13.13
C PHE A 43 -9.54 6.02 -11.69
N THR A 44 -9.63 5.09 -10.75
CA THR A 44 -9.35 5.31 -9.32
C THR A 44 -8.63 4.09 -8.79
N PHE A 45 -7.48 4.29 -8.14
CA PHE A 45 -6.80 3.27 -7.34
C PHE A 45 -6.79 3.75 -5.90
N THR A 46 -7.15 2.85 -4.98
CA THR A 46 -7.18 3.13 -3.54
C THR A 46 -6.31 2.13 -2.83
N PHE A 47 -5.26 2.60 -2.17
CA PHE A 47 -4.36 1.82 -1.35
C PHE A 47 -4.70 2.03 0.12
N GLU A 48 -4.68 0.95 0.89
CA GLU A 48 -4.88 0.99 2.34
C GLU A 48 -3.57 0.60 3.04
N SER A 49 -3.10 1.46 3.93
CA SER A 49 -1.88 1.27 4.70
C SER A 49 -2.04 1.83 6.11
N ASP A 50 -0.93 1.98 6.80
CA ASP A 50 -0.85 2.54 8.15
C ASP A 50 0.32 3.51 8.23
N THR A 51 0.16 4.62 8.95
CA THR A 51 1.23 5.61 9.08
C THR A 51 2.49 5.05 9.76
N ASN A 52 2.38 4.05 10.63
CA ASN A 52 3.52 3.39 11.27
C ASN A 52 4.26 2.41 10.35
N LEU A 53 3.65 2.03 9.22
CA LEU A 53 4.26 1.14 8.24
C LEU A 53 5.03 1.89 7.14
N ILE A 54 4.93 3.22 7.12
CA ILE A 54 5.68 4.06 6.19
C ILE A 54 7.16 4.01 6.52
N THR A 55 7.98 3.76 5.50
CA THR A 55 9.43 3.62 5.64
C THR A 55 10.16 4.39 4.56
N THR A 56 11.47 4.54 4.72
CA THR A 56 12.37 5.13 3.73
C THR A 56 13.27 4.03 3.15
N PRO A 57 13.25 3.76 1.83
CA PRO A 57 14.11 2.75 1.23
C PRO A 57 15.60 3.09 1.39
N THR A 58 16.44 2.09 1.63
CA THR A 58 17.89 2.28 1.80
C THR A 58 18.57 2.92 0.58
N CYS A 59 18.07 2.65 -0.63
CA CYS A 59 18.61 3.25 -1.86
C CYS A 59 18.38 4.77 -1.96
N CYS A 60 17.36 5.25 -1.25
CA CYS A 60 16.62 6.44 -1.65
C CYS A 60 16.07 7.15 -0.41
N ALA A 61 16.98 7.67 0.43
CA ALA A 61 16.66 8.18 1.77
C ALA A 61 15.67 9.35 1.80
N THR A 62 15.45 10.04 0.68
CA THR A 62 14.45 11.10 0.56
C THR A 62 13.05 10.57 0.22
N VAL A 63 12.93 9.33 -0.21
CA VAL A 63 11.66 8.73 -0.65
C VAL A 63 10.98 8.06 0.54
N PHE A 64 9.69 8.33 0.71
CA PHE A 64 8.82 7.58 1.62
C PHE A 64 8.06 6.53 0.83
N THR A 65 7.84 5.36 1.41
CA THR A 65 7.10 4.28 0.78
C THR A 65 6.21 3.53 1.76
N THR A 66 5.07 3.04 1.28
CA THR A 66 4.34 1.97 1.97
C THR A 66 5.11 0.64 1.84
N PRO A 67 4.82 -0.38 2.65
CA PRO A 67 5.44 -1.70 2.49
C PRO A 67 5.12 -2.34 1.14
N GLY A 68 6.02 -3.20 0.66
CA GLY A 68 5.73 -4.07 -0.49
C GLY A 68 4.49 -4.94 -0.22
N GLY A 69 3.62 -5.04 -1.21
CA GLY A 69 2.33 -5.74 -1.12
C GLY A 69 1.24 -4.95 -0.40
N THR A 70 1.32 -3.62 -0.40
CA THR A 70 0.25 -2.76 0.13
C THR A 70 -1.05 -3.04 -0.64
N PRO A 71 -2.13 -3.47 0.04
CA PRO A 71 -3.36 -3.85 -0.64
C PRO A 71 -4.00 -2.65 -1.32
N ALA A 72 -4.52 -2.88 -2.52
CA ALA A 72 -5.25 -1.85 -3.24
C ALA A 72 -6.50 -2.38 -3.94
N THR A 73 -7.45 -1.47 -4.15
CA THR A 73 -8.58 -1.68 -5.05
C THR A 73 -8.48 -0.70 -6.22
N PHE A 74 -9.09 -1.06 -7.34
CA PHE A 74 -9.20 -0.17 -8.48
C PHE A 74 -10.63 -0.13 -9.01
N TRP A 75 -10.95 0.98 -9.67
CA TRP A 75 -12.10 1.14 -10.55
C TRP A 75 -11.63 1.83 -11.83
N ILE A 76 -12.02 1.33 -13.00
CA ILE A 76 -11.71 1.92 -14.29
C ILE A 76 -12.98 1.95 -15.13
N ALA A 77 -13.30 3.12 -15.69
CA ALA A 77 -14.45 3.31 -16.56
C ALA A 77 -14.38 2.36 -17.77
N GLY A 78 -15.45 1.61 -18.01
CA GLY A 78 -15.54 0.63 -19.09
C GLY A 78 -14.85 -0.71 -18.83
N ILE A 79 -14.10 -0.87 -17.74
CA ILE A 79 -13.49 -2.14 -17.33
C ILE A 79 -14.16 -2.71 -16.08
N GLY A 80 -14.48 -1.86 -15.10
CA GLY A 80 -15.05 -2.27 -13.81
C GLY A 80 -14.07 -2.11 -12.66
N SER A 81 -14.33 -2.83 -11.57
CA SER A 81 -13.55 -2.78 -10.33
C SER A 81 -12.85 -4.09 -10.02
N GLY A 82 -11.76 -4.02 -9.26
CA GLY A 82 -11.04 -5.20 -8.80
C GLY A 82 -10.04 -4.89 -7.70
N THR A 83 -9.29 -5.92 -7.31
CA THR A 83 -8.18 -5.80 -6.37
C THR A 83 -6.87 -5.75 -7.13
N PHE A 84 -5.98 -4.84 -6.71
CA PHE A 84 -4.61 -4.78 -7.16
C PHE A 84 -3.74 -5.34 -6.02
N MET A 85 -3.27 -6.57 -6.22
CA MET A 85 -2.53 -7.38 -5.25
C MET A 85 -1.25 -7.90 -5.92
N GLY A 86 -0.19 -8.09 -5.16
CA GLY A 86 1.15 -8.32 -5.68
C GLY A 86 2.18 -7.81 -4.69
N ASP A 87 3.35 -7.38 -5.18
CA ASP A 87 4.39 -6.74 -4.37
C ASP A 87 4.33 -5.21 -4.38
N GLN A 88 3.31 -4.61 -4.99
CA GLN A 88 3.22 -3.17 -5.18
C GLN A 88 3.32 -2.34 -3.89
N ALA A 89 3.82 -1.12 -4.03
CA ALA A 89 3.85 -0.11 -2.98
C ALA A 89 3.58 1.29 -3.55
N VAL A 90 3.21 2.22 -2.68
CA VAL A 90 3.11 3.65 -3.01
C VAL A 90 4.36 4.35 -2.53
N PHE A 91 4.96 5.19 -3.38
CA PHE A 91 6.07 6.05 -3.01
C PHE A 91 5.71 7.53 -3.13
N ALA A 92 6.37 8.34 -2.30
CA ALA A 92 6.37 9.79 -2.40
C ALA A 92 7.82 10.31 -2.30
N ASN A 93 8.25 11.07 -3.30
CA ASN A 93 9.50 11.82 -3.30
C ASN A 93 9.19 13.31 -3.06
N PRO A 94 9.47 13.86 -1.87
CA PRO A 94 9.26 15.25 -1.52
C PRO A 94 10.45 16.13 -1.90
N SER A 95 11.46 15.61 -2.62
CA SER A 95 12.59 16.41 -3.09
C SER A 95 12.08 17.58 -3.92
N PRO A 96 12.49 18.84 -3.63
CA PRO A 96 12.02 20.02 -4.36
C PRO A 96 12.26 19.95 -5.87
N ASN A 97 13.27 19.18 -6.30
CA ASN A 97 13.65 19.03 -7.70
C ASN A 97 12.91 17.88 -8.39
N GLU A 98 12.27 16.99 -7.63
CA GLU A 98 11.68 15.73 -8.10
C GLU A 98 10.40 15.39 -7.30
N LEU A 99 9.50 16.37 -7.15
CA LEU A 99 8.22 16.16 -6.48
C LEU A 99 7.37 15.15 -7.26
N ALA A 100 7.34 13.91 -6.76
CA ALA A 100 6.67 12.81 -7.41
C ALA A 100 5.94 11.91 -6.42
N VAL A 101 4.77 11.43 -6.81
CA VAL A 101 4.03 10.38 -6.13
C VAL A 101 3.65 9.33 -7.15
N GLY A 102 3.71 8.05 -6.79
CA GLY A 102 3.32 7.01 -7.72
C GLY A 102 3.31 5.63 -7.08
N ILE A 103 3.18 4.62 -7.95
CA ILE A 103 3.08 3.22 -7.59
C ILE A 103 4.32 2.51 -8.14
N TRP A 104 5.03 1.78 -7.31
CA TRP A 104 6.11 0.87 -7.73
C TRP A 104 5.64 -0.59 -7.64
N HIS A 105 6.27 -1.45 -8.42
CA HIS A 105 6.18 -2.90 -8.37
C HIS A 105 7.61 -3.42 -8.20
N TYR A 106 7.81 -4.39 -7.33
CA TYR A 106 9.13 -4.97 -7.07
C TYR A 106 9.43 -6.17 -7.98
#